data_AF-A0A662EEQ7-F1
#
_entry.id   AF-A0A662EEQ7-F1
#
_cell.length_a   1.000
_cell.length_b   1.000
_cell.length_c   1.000
_cell.angle_alpha   90.00
_cell.angle_beta   90.00
_cell.angle_gamma   90.00
#
_symmetry.space_group_name_H-M   'P 1'
#
loop_
_entity.id
_entity.type
_entity.pdbx_description
1 polymer ?
#
loop_
_entity_poly.entity_id
_entity_poly.type
_entity_poly.pdbx_seq_one_letter_code
_entity_poly.pdbx_strand_id
1 'polypeptide(L)'
;MAFLPLAGLNGGVDIMRYAVIVALTMGIGATAATAPPPWMDQLVRELEWMEGALLEASYFCALAVMAPTVVDQHILAQRVVNILEGSGGAHFDPRLTGEEELPGVLPRLQALALALAEEDIPLPEREVLRFTFANVNAFLALAQELTLRGASARHLVRGAISLRQAYACLLAALGPGDEDQAYLGGIRPLLARYRPLMEPPAEAP
;
A
#
# COMPACT_ATOMS: atom_id res chain seq x y z
N MET A 1 -28.82 53.41 30.12
CA MET A 1 -28.78 54.76 29.51
C MET A 1 -27.76 55.60 30.25
N ALA A 2 -26.63 55.90 29.61
CA ALA A 2 -25.87 57.14 29.74
C ALA A 2 -24.76 57.07 28.69
N PHE A 3 -24.80 57.98 27.74
CA PHE A 3 -23.82 58.17 26.68
C PHE A 3 -23.41 59.64 26.72
N LEU A 4 -22.15 59.89 26.32
CA LEU A 4 -21.55 61.15 25.85
C LEU A 4 -20.67 61.96 26.87
N PRO A 5 -19.71 62.80 26.40
CA PRO A 5 -18.49 62.42 25.64
C PRO A 5 -17.24 63.36 25.89
N LEU A 6 -16.13 63.05 25.19
CA LEU A 6 -15.17 63.94 24.49
C LEU A 6 -14.36 65.05 25.22
N ALA A 7 -13.03 64.85 25.28
CA ALA A 7 -11.96 65.73 24.75
C ALA A 7 -10.63 64.91 24.82
N GLY A 8 -9.87 64.58 23.76
CA GLY A 8 -9.32 65.39 22.65
C GLY A 8 -8.14 66.22 23.18
N LEU A 9 -6.89 66.23 22.70
CA LEU A 9 -6.16 65.69 21.55
C LEU A 9 -4.65 66.00 21.84
N ASN A 10 -3.72 65.19 21.30
CA ASN A 10 -2.31 65.48 20.92
C ASN A 10 -1.51 64.20 21.17
N GLY A 11 -0.86 63.54 20.21
CA GLY A 11 -0.55 63.84 18.83
C GLY A 11 0.41 62.74 18.35
N GLY A 12 0.58 62.59 17.04
CA GLY A 12 1.68 61.79 16.48
C GLY A 12 1.32 60.36 16.14
N VAL A 13 0.85 60.19 14.90
CA VAL A 13 1.23 59.15 13.95
C VAL A 13 2.01 57.96 14.53
N ASP A 14 1.38 56.79 14.53
CA ASP A 14 2.13 55.53 14.42
C ASP A 14 1.39 54.54 13.51
N ILE A 15 1.21 55.00 12.27
CA ILE A 15 0.73 54.19 11.13
C ILE A 15 1.66 52.97 10.88
N MET A 16 2.87 52.96 11.47
CA MET A 16 3.79 51.82 11.42
C MET A 16 3.29 50.58 12.16
N ARG A 17 2.45 50.69 13.19
CA ARG A 17 2.01 49.51 13.96
C ARG A 17 0.98 48.64 13.25
N TYR A 18 0.22 49.20 12.30
CA TYR A 18 -0.73 48.43 11.49
C TYR A 18 -0.12 47.85 10.19
N ALA A 19 1.03 48.36 9.74
CA ALA A 19 1.76 47.76 8.62
C ALA A 19 2.40 46.41 8.98
N VAL A 20 2.70 46.17 10.27
CA VAL A 20 3.34 44.94 10.74
C VAL A 20 2.37 43.75 10.83
N ILE A 21 1.05 43.98 10.86
CA ILE A 21 0.06 42.89 10.90
C ILE A 21 -0.41 42.49 9.49
N VAL A 22 -0.35 43.39 8.50
CA VAL A 22 -0.70 43.06 7.10
C VAL A 22 0.48 42.42 6.35
N ALA A 23 1.71 42.63 6.80
CA ALA A 23 2.89 41.98 6.22
C ALA A 23 3.07 40.50 6.64
N LEU A 24 2.33 40.02 7.66
CA LEU A 24 2.41 38.62 8.10
C LEU A 24 1.45 37.67 7.36
N THR A 25 0.62 38.17 6.45
CA THR A 25 -0.34 37.37 5.66
C THR A 25 0.04 37.19 4.19
N MET A 26 1.18 37.74 3.75
CA MET A 26 1.74 37.51 2.40
C MET A 26 2.99 36.63 2.41
N GLY A 27 3.14 35.83 3.47
CA GLY A 27 4.01 34.66 3.50
C GLY A 27 3.24 33.38 3.14
N ILE A 28 2.25 33.46 2.23
CA ILE A 28 1.89 32.30 1.41
C ILE A 28 3.09 32.11 0.47
N GLY A 29 4.19 31.63 1.06
CA GLY A 29 5.26 31.05 0.30
C GLY A 29 4.58 29.99 -0.53
N ALA A 30 4.55 30.22 -1.84
CA ALA A 30 4.43 29.14 -2.80
C ALA A 30 5.35 28.04 -2.28
N THR A 31 4.76 27.01 -1.67
CA THR A 31 5.44 25.74 -1.49
C THR A 31 5.71 25.33 -2.92
N ALA A 32 6.90 25.67 -3.42
CA ALA A 32 7.41 25.10 -4.65
C ALA A 32 7.16 23.61 -4.48
N ALA A 33 6.21 23.08 -5.27
CA ALA A 33 5.80 21.69 -5.21
C ALA A 33 7.09 20.89 -5.34
N THR A 34 7.58 20.45 -4.19
CA THR A 34 8.91 19.89 -4.09
C THR A 34 8.73 18.56 -4.75
N ALA A 35 9.39 18.37 -5.90
CA ALA A 35 9.22 17.16 -6.69
C ALA A 35 9.31 15.96 -5.73
N PRO A 36 8.35 15.03 -5.80
CA PRO A 36 8.30 13.92 -4.87
C PRO A 36 9.64 13.18 -4.86
N PRO A 37 10.07 12.67 -3.70
CA PRO A 37 11.37 12.03 -3.61
C PRO A 37 11.40 10.75 -4.47
N PRO A 38 12.55 10.40 -5.09
CA PRO A 38 12.64 9.30 -6.05
C PRO A 38 12.16 7.95 -5.52
N TRP A 39 12.35 7.69 -4.22
CA TRP A 39 11.89 6.46 -3.57
C TRP A 39 10.37 6.30 -3.58
N MET A 40 9.60 7.39 -3.65
CA MET A 40 8.14 7.35 -3.60
C MET A 40 7.55 6.82 -4.91
N ASP A 41 8.13 7.21 -6.05
CA ASP A 41 7.76 6.72 -7.38
C ASP A 41 8.04 5.21 -7.52
N GLN A 42 9.21 4.75 -7.06
CA GLN A 42 9.52 3.32 -7.01
C GLN A 42 8.56 2.56 -6.08
N LEU A 43 8.31 3.10 -4.89
CA LEU A 43 7.37 2.52 -3.92
C LEU A 43 5.98 2.34 -4.53
N VAL A 44 5.40 3.39 -5.12
CA VAL A 44 4.06 3.33 -5.71
C VAL A 44 4.00 2.30 -6.82
N ARG A 45 4.94 2.32 -7.78
CA ARG A 45 4.96 1.33 -8.88
C ARG A 45 5.03 -0.12 -8.38
N GLU A 46 5.87 -0.39 -7.39
CA GLU A 46 6.00 -1.73 -6.82
C GLU A 46 4.71 -2.15 -6.10
N LEU A 47 4.11 -1.25 -5.31
CA LEU A 47 2.85 -1.52 -4.62
C LEU A 47 1.69 -1.76 -5.61
N GLU A 48 1.64 -1.02 -6.71
CA GLU A 48 0.61 -1.22 -7.76
C GLU A 48 0.76 -2.57 -8.45
N TRP A 49 1.99 -2.94 -8.79
CA TRP A 49 2.28 -4.25 -9.36
C TRP A 49 1.87 -5.36 -8.38
N MET A 50 2.23 -5.22 -7.10
CA MET A 50 1.87 -6.19 -6.06
C MET A 50 0.36 -6.25 -5.83
N GLU A 51 -0.35 -5.12 -5.84
CA GLU A 51 -1.81 -5.11 -5.75
C GLU A 51 -2.44 -5.94 -6.89
N GLY A 52 -2.01 -5.70 -8.13
CA GLY A 52 -2.48 -6.46 -9.29
C GLY A 52 -2.22 -7.96 -9.15
N ALA A 53 -0.99 -8.33 -8.78
CA ALA A 53 -0.59 -9.73 -8.58
C ALA A 53 -1.38 -10.39 -7.45
N LEU A 54 -1.60 -9.70 -6.32
CA LEU A 54 -2.37 -10.24 -5.19
C LEU A 54 -3.87 -10.35 -5.50
N LEU A 55 -4.43 -9.49 -6.34
CA LEU A 55 -5.79 -9.63 -6.84
C LEU A 55 -5.93 -10.87 -7.73
N GLU A 56 -4.97 -11.10 -8.63
CA GLU A 56 -4.93 -12.31 -9.44
C GLU A 56 -4.76 -13.58 -8.59
N ALA A 57 -3.85 -13.56 -7.61
CA ALA A 57 -3.68 -14.65 -6.64
C ALA A 57 -4.97 -14.90 -5.86
N SER A 58 -5.66 -13.84 -5.42
CA SER A 58 -6.94 -13.94 -4.71
C SER A 58 -8.02 -14.57 -5.60
N TYR A 59 -8.06 -14.20 -6.88
CA TYR A 59 -8.97 -14.79 -7.87
C TYR A 59 -8.73 -16.28 -8.05
N PHE A 60 -7.49 -16.72 -8.31
CA PHE A 60 -7.17 -18.14 -8.44
C PHE A 60 -7.41 -18.92 -7.14
N CYS A 61 -7.14 -18.31 -5.99
CA CYS A 61 -7.41 -18.91 -4.71
C CYS A 61 -8.92 -19.16 -4.51
N ALA A 62 -9.76 -18.18 -4.86
CA ALA A 62 -11.22 -18.33 -4.83
C ALA A 62 -11.73 -19.42 -5.78
N LEU A 63 -11.17 -19.51 -6.99
CA LEU A 63 -11.47 -20.60 -7.92
C LEU A 63 -11.04 -21.96 -7.36
N ALA A 64 -9.86 -22.04 -6.72
CA ALA A 64 -9.33 -23.27 -6.14
C ALA A 64 -10.22 -23.79 -4.99
N VAL A 65 -10.84 -22.89 -4.23
CA VAL A 65 -11.84 -23.25 -3.20
C VAL A 65 -13.08 -23.90 -3.83
N MET A 66 -13.49 -23.42 -4.99
CA MET A 66 -14.70 -23.87 -5.71
C MET A 66 -14.42 -24.97 -6.75
N ALA A 67 -13.18 -25.45 -6.82
CA ALA A 67 -12.75 -26.40 -7.82
C ALA A 67 -13.54 -27.73 -7.76
N PRO A 68 -13.97 -28.29 -8.91
CA PRO A 68 -14.80 -29.49 -8.94
C PRO A 68 -13.98 -30.77 -8.68
N THR A 69 -12.67 -30.76 -8.92
CA THR A 69 -11.78 -31.90 -8.70
C THR A 69 -10.51 -31.52 -7.94
N VAL A 70 -9.88 -32.50 -7.30
CA VAL A 70 -8.61 -32.30 -6.59
C VAL A 70 -7.50 -31.81 -7.54
N VAL A 71 -7.55 -32.26 -8.80
CA VAL A 71 -6.58 -31.85 -9.82
C VAL A 71 -6.75 -30.37 -10.16
N ASP A 72 -7.99 -29.91 -10.38
CA ASP A 72 -8.27 -28.50 -10.65
C ASP A 72 -7.86 -27.63 -9.46
N GLN A 73 -8.18 -28.07 -8.24
CA GLN A 73 -7.79 -27.38 -7.00
C GLN A 73 -6.27 -27.25 -6.90
N HIS A 74 -5.54 -28.34 -7.19
CA HIS A 74 -4.08 -28.35 -7.19
C HIS A 74 -3.51 -27.36 -8.21
N ILE A 75 -3.98 -27.38 -9.46
CA ILE A 75 -3.51 -26.49 -10.53
C ILE A 75 -3.75 -25.03 -10.15
N LEU A 76 -4.95 -24.70 -9.67
CA LEU A 76 -5.31 -23.33 -9.31
C LEU A 76 -4.54 -22.84 -8.07
N ALA A 77 -4.37 -23.69 -7.07
CA ALA A 77 -3.55 -23.38 -5.90
C ALA A 77 -2.07 -23.18 -6.29
N GLN A 78 -1.55 -23.99 -7.22
CA GLN A 78 -0.18 -23.86 -7.70
C GLN A 78 0.04 -22.56 -8.47
N ARG A 79 -0.97 -22.04 -9.19
CA ARG A 79 -0.89 -20.68 -9.78
C ARG A 79 -0.72 -19.60 -8.71
N VAL A 80 -1.42 -19.71 -7.59
CA VAL A 80 -1.25 -18.79 -6.45
C VAL A 80 0.18 -18.87 -5.90
N VAL A 81 0.72 -20.07 -5.71
CA VAL A 81 2.12 -20.27 -5.27
C VAL A 81 3.09 -19.61 -6.25
N ASN A 82 2.91 -19.81 -7.56
CA ASN A 82 3.78 -19.23 -8.57
C ASN A 82 3.76 -17.69 -8.55
N ILE A 83 2.60 -17.06 -8.33
CA ILE A 83 2.50 -15.60 -8.19
C ILE A 83 3.25 -15.11 -6.93
N LEU A 84 3.10 -15.82 -5.82
CA LEU A 84 3.73 -15.43 -4.55
C LEU A 84 5.25 -15.61 -4.58
N GLU A 85 5.75 -16.71 -5.13
CA GLU A 85 7.18 -17.05 -5.10
C GLU A 85 7.97 -16.56 -6.33
N GLY A 86 7.34 -16.53 -7.50
CA GLY A 86 8.03 -16.30 -8.78
C GLY A 86 8.92 -17.48 -9.20
N SER A 87 9.61 -17.32 -10.33
CA SER A 87 10.42 -18.38 -10.97
C SER A 87 11.60 -18.88 -10.12
N GLY A 88 12.11 -18.04 -9.22
CA GLY A 88 13.14 -18.42 -8.24
C GLY A 88 12.62 -19.17 -7.01
N GLY A 89 11.30 -19.40 -6.93
CA GLY A 89 10.62 -20.06 -5.83
C GLY A 89 10.96 -21.54 -5.69
N ALA A 90 11.01 -22.03 -4.45
CA ALA A 90 11.26 -23.44 -4.16
C ALA A 90 10.16 -24.36 -4.69
N HIS A 91 8.93 -23.85 -4.80
CA HIS A 91 7.75 -24.61 -5.20
C HIS A 91 7.20 -24.16 -6.55
N PHE A 92 7.93 -23.33 -7.31
CA PHE A 92 7.46 -22.83 -8.60
C PHE A 92 7.26 -23.96 -9.62
N ASP A 93 6.12 -23.95 -10.31
CA ASP A 93 5.84 -24.86 -11.43
C ASP A 93 5.78 -24.09 -12.78
N PRO A 94 6.82 -24.17 -13.63
CA PRO A 94 6.86 -23.43 -14.91
C PRO A 94 5.79 -23.86 -15.91
N ARG A 95 5.17 -25.04 -15.73
CA ARG A 95 4.16 -25.55 -16.67
C ARG A 95 2.85 -24.78 -16.62
N LEU A 96 2.63 -24.00 -15.57
CA LEU A 96 1.35 -23.34 -15.29
C LEU A 96 1.33 -21.85 -15.60
N THR A 97 2.47 -21.26 -15.94
CA THR A 97 2.66 -19.81 -16.06
C THR A 97 2.79 -19.30 -17.47
N GLY A 98 3.13 -20.15 -18.45
CA GLY A 98 3.31 -19.73 -19.86
C GLY A 98 4.49 -18.78 -20.11
N GLU A 99 5.10 -18.25 -19.04
CA GLU A 99 6.24 -17.35 -19.03
C GLU A 99 7.45 -18.03 -18.37
N GLU A 100 8.64 -17.83 -18.94
CA GLU A 100 9.90 -18.42 -18.46
C GLU A 100 10.42 -17.76 -17.17
N GLU A 101 10.18 -16.46 -17.00
CA GLU A 101 10.57 -15.71 -15.81
C GLU A 101 9.38 -14.91 -15.27
N LEU A 102 9.00 -15.18 -14.03
CA LEU A 102 7.98 -14.44 -13.32
C LEU A 102 8.55 -13.88 -12.02
N PRO A 103 8.47 -12.56 -11.80
CA PRO A 103 8.88 -12.01 -10.52
C PRO A 103 7.83 -12.36 -9.46
N GLY A 104 8.28 -12.83 -8.30
CA GLY A 104 7.38 -13.21 -7.19
C GLY A 104 7.04 -12.03 -6.28
N VAL A 105 5.83 -12.00 -5.74
CA VAL A 105 5.42 -10.94 -4.79
C VAL A 105 6.31 -10.92 -3.54
N LEU A 106 6.60 -12.09 -2.94
CA LEU A 106 7.43 -12.20 -1.74
C LEU A 106 8.86 -11.66 -1.95
N PRO A 107 9.65 -12.13 -2.94
CA PRO A 107 10.99 -11.61 -3.15
C PRO A 107 11.00 -10.13 -3.53
N ARG A 108 10.00 -9.63 -4.28
CA ARG A 108 9.89 -8.19 -4.59
C ARG A 108 9.62 -7.35 -3.34
N LEU A 109 8.71 -7.78 -2.47
CA LEU A 109 8.43 -7.07 -1.21
C LEU A 109 9.68 -6.98 -0.33
N GLN A 110 10.44 -8.07 -0.25
CA GLN A 110 11.70 -8.10 0.50
C GLN A 110 12.75 -7.17 -0.12
N ALA A 111 12.91 -7.20 -1.45
CA ALA A 111 13.82 -6.31 -2.16
C ALA A 111 13.44 -4.83 -1.99
N LEU A 112 12.15 -4.50 -2.06
CA LEU A 112 11.65 -3.15 -1.83
C LEU A 112 11.90 -2.70 -0.39
N ALA A 113 11.64 -3.57 0.60
CA ALA A 113 11.92 -3.27 2.00
C ALA A 113 13.40 -2.98 2.26
N LEU A 114 14.30 -3.74 1.61
CA LEU A 114 15.75 -3.52 1.69
C LEU A 114 16.16 -2.22 1.02
N ALA A 115 15.67 -1.94 -0.20
CA ALA A 115 15.96 -0.70 -0.90
C ALA A 115 15.55 0.54 -0.09
N LEU A 116 14.33 0.54 0.47
CA LEU A 116 13.84 1.66 1.29
C LEU A 116 14.57 1.81 2.63
N ALA A 117 15.28 0.78 3.11
CA ALA A 117 16.08 0.89 4.32
C ALA A 117 17.36 1.72 4.10
N GLU A 118 17.84 1.81 2.85
CA GLU A 118 19.02 2.60 2.46
C GLU A 118 18.67 4.06 2.15
N GLU A 119 17.38 4.36 1.94
CA GLU A 119 16.87 5.69 1.61
C GLU A 119 16.79 6.62 2.83
N ASP A 120 16.99 7.91 2.60
CA ASP A 120 16.86 8.97 3.63
C ASP A 120 15.38 9.36 3.85
N ILE A 121 14.62 8.40 4.39
CA ILE A 121 13.20 8.54 4.70
C ILE A 121 13.02 9.12 6.11
N PRO A 122 12.17 10.15 6.30
CA PRO A 122 11.84 10.70 7.62
C PRO A 122 11.40 9.61 8.60
N LEU A 123 11.86 9.69 9.86
CA LEU A 123 11.64 8.63 10.86
C LEU A 123 10.17 8.20 11.00
N PRO A 124 9.17 9.10 11.11
CA PRO A 124 7.77 8.70 11.22
C PRO A 124 7.29 7.88 10.01
N GLU A 125 7.74 8.25 8.82
CA GLU A 125 7.35 7.58 7.57
C GLU A 125 8.02 6.21 7.45
N ARG A 126 9.30 6.14 7.83
CA ARG A 126 10.05 4.88 7.88
C ARG A 126 9.41 3.87 8.82
N GLU A 127 8.89 4.31 9.96
CA GLU A 127 8.20 3.44 10.91
C GLU A 127 6.89 2.87 10.36
N VAL A 128 6.09 3.71 9.67
CA VAL A 128 4.86 3.28 8.98
C VAL A 128 5.16 2.23 7.91
N LEU A 129 6.15 2.50 7.06
CA LEU A 129 6.57 1.55 6.01
C LEU A 129 7.06 0.24 6.60
N ARG A 130 7.94 0.30 7.60
CA ARG A 130 8.49 -0.89 8.27
C ARG A 130 7.38 -1.74 8.90
N PHE A 131 6.46 -1.12 9.64
CA PHE A 131 5.33 -1.81 10.25
C PHE A 131 4.44 -2.47 9.19
N THR A 132 4.09 -1.73 8.16
CA THR A 132 3.18 -2.22 7.12
C THR A 132 3.82 -3.36 6.32
N PHE A 133 5.09 -3.24 5.93
CA PHE A 133 5.79 -4.31 5.21
C PHE A 133 5.96 -5.56 6.05
N ALA A 134 6.23 -5.43 7.36
CA ALA A 134 6.28 -6.58 8.25
C ALA A 134 4.93 -7.32 8.31
N ASN A 135 3.82 -6.58 8.40
CA ASN A 135 2.47 -7.16 8.41
C ASN A 135 2.11 -7.82 7.08
N VAL A 136 2.34 -7.14 5.95
CA VAL A 136 2.10 -7.69 4.62
C VAL A 136 2.92 -8.96 4.42
N ASN A 137 4.21 -8.93 4.75
CA ASN A 137 5.08 -10.11 4.63
C ASN A 137 4.59 -11.29 5.49
N ALA A 138 4.14 -11.02 6.73
CA ALA A 138 3.57 -12.07 7.58
C ALA A 138 2.32 -12.72 6.98
N PHE A 139 1.39 -11.91 6.45
CA PHE A 139 0.20 -12.43 5.80
C PHE A 139 0.50 -13.17 4.50
N LEU A 140 1.45 -12.70 3.69
CA LEU A 140 1.86 -13.38 2.47
C LEU A 140 2.55 -14.72 2.76
N ALA A 141 3.41 -14.79 3.78
CA ALA A 141 4.03 -16.04 4.21
C ALA A 141 2.97 -17.07 4.68
N LEU A 142 1.97 -16.63 5.45
CA LEU A 142 0.86 -17.49 5.86
C LEU A 142 0.01 -17.92 4.65
N ALA A 143 -0.27 -17.01 3.73
CA ALA A 143 -1.01 -17.32 2.51
C ALA A 143 -0.29 -18.39 1.67
N GLN A 144 1.03 -18.28 1.53
CA GLN A 144 1.87 -19.26 0.83
C GLN A 144 1.79 -20.63 1.49
N GLU A 145 2.03 -20.72 2.80
CA GLU A 145 1.97 -21.99 3.55
C GLU A 145 0.59 -22.67 3.41
N LEU A 146 -0.48 -21.89 3.60
CA LEU A 146 -1.85 -22.38 3.50
C LEU A 146 -2.21 -22.81 2.08
N THR A 147 -1.69 -22.11 1.07
CA THR A 147 -1.88 -22.49 -0.34
C THR A 147 -1.15 -23.79 -0.65
N LEU A 148 0.10 -23.96 -0.22
CA LEU A 148 0.85 -25.21 -0.39
C LEU A 148 0.18 -26.40 0.30
N ARG A 149 -0.35 -26.18 1.52
CA ARG A 149 -1.16 -27.17 2.23
C ARG A 149 -2.43 -27.51 1.45
N GLY A 150 -3.09 -26.51 0.88
CA GLY A 150 -4.26 -26.69 0.02
C GLY A 150 -3.96 -27.48 -1.25
N ALA A 151 -2.88 -27.12 -1.95
CA ALA A 151 -2.42 -27.77 -3.17
C ALA A 151 -2.05 -29.25 -2.95
N SER A 152 -1.52 -29.57 -1.77
CA SER A 152 -1.11 -30.94 -1.40
C SER A 152 -2.24 -31.79 -0.81
N ALA A 153 -3.45 -31.25 -0.69
CA ALA A 153 -4.56 -31.95 -0.04
C ALA A 153 -5.11 -33.08 -0.91
N ARG A 154 -5.24 -34.28 -0.32
CA ARG A 154 -5.85 -35.44 -1.00
C ARG A 154 -7.38 -35.39 -1.06
N HIS A 155 -8.00 -34.45 -0.34
CA HIS A 155 -9.45 -34.32 -0.23
C HIS A 155 -9.87 -32.87 -0.48
N LEU A 156 -10.80 -32.68 -1.42
CA LEU A 156 -11.31 -31.37 -1.85
C LEU A 156 -11.72 -30.46 -0.68
N VAL A 157 -12.51 -30.99 0.26
CA VAL A 157 -13.04 -30.19 1.38
C VAL A 157 -11.91 -29.69 2.28
N ARG A 158 -10.90 -30.51 2.54
CA ARG A 158 -9.75 -30.11 3.38
C ARG A 158 -8.90 -29.08 2.66
N GLY A 159 -8.61 -29.29 1.37
CA GLY A 159 -7.88 -28.31 0.57
C GLY A 159 -8.62 -26.97 0.49
N ALA A 160 -9.93 -27.00 0.29
CA ALA A 160 -10.78 -25.81 0.25
C ALA A 160 -10.83 -25.04 1.59
N ILE A 161 -10.62 -25.70 2.74
CA ILE A 161 -10.50 -25.00 4.03
C ILE A 161 -9.18 -24.23 4.08
N SER A 162 -8.05 -24.88 3.75
CA SER A 162 -6.75 -24.20 3.72
C SER A 162 -6.71 -23.06 2.70
N LEU A 163 -7.30 -23.25 1.52
CA LEU A 163 -7.37 -22.21 0.50
C LEU A 163 -8.28 -21.04 0.91
N ARG A 164 -9.39 -21.28 1.64
CA ARG A 164 -10.17 -20.16 2.21
C ARG A 164 -9.37 -19.34 3.22
N GLN A 165 -8.53 -19.99 4.01
CA GLN A 165 -7.64 -19.30 4.95
C GLN A 165 -6.56 -18.52 4.18
N ALA A 166 -5.96 -19.12 3.14
CA ALA A 166 -5.01 -18.44 2.27
C ALA A 166 -5.63 -17.20 1.63
N TYR A 167 -6.85 -17.31 1.09
CA TYR A 167 -7.62 -16.21 0.53
C TYR A 167 -7.81 -15.07 1.55
N ALA A 168 -8.17 -15.39 2.80
CA ALA A 168 -8.29 -14.39 3.86
C ALA A 168 -6.95 -13.69 4.16
N CYS A 169 -5.83 -14.43 4.17
CA CYS A 169 -4.49 -13.86 4.33
C CYS A 169 -4.10 -12.95 3.15
N LEU A 170 -4.42 -13.32 1.90
CA LEU A 170 -4.18 -12.46 0.73
C LEU A 170 -4.98 -11.15 0.82
N LEU A 171 -6.24 -11.20 1.25
CA LEU A 171 -7.06 -10.00 1.49
C LEU A 171 -6.50 -9.15 2.64
N ALA A 172 -6.00 -9.77 3.70
CA ALA A 172 -5.36 -9.06 4.80
C ALA A 172 -4.06 -8.37 4.37
N ALA A 173 -3.27 -8.99 3.48
CA ALA A 173 -2.09 -8.38 2.89
C ALA A 173 -2.44 -7.19 1.98
N LEU A 174 -3.50 -7.30 1.18
CA LEU A 174 -4.04 -6.19 0.39
C LEU A 174 -4.49 -5.03 1.29
N GLY A 175 -5.09 -5.35 2.44
CA GLY A 175 -5.66 -4.37 3.35
C GLY A 175 -7.01 -3.84 2.86
N PRO A 176 -7.67 -3.01 3.67
CA PRO A 176 -8.96 -2.43 3.32
C PRO A 176 -8.83 -1.48 2.13
N GLY A 177 -9.88 -1.45 1.30
CA GLY A 177 -10.02 -0.43 0.26
C GLY A 177 -10.65 0.87 0.76
N ASP A 178 -11.15 0.87 2.01
CA ASP A 178 -11.77 2.01 2.67
C ASP A 178 -10.72 2.76 3.51
N GLU A 179 -10.64 4.08 3.33
CA GLU A 179 -9.71 4.97 4.04
C GLU A 179 -9.96 4.96 5.55
N ASP A 180 -11.21 4.80 5.99
CA ASP A 180 -11.58 4.76 7.42
C ASP A 180 -10.96 3.56 8.16
N GLN A 181 -10.49 2.55 7.42
CA GLN A 181 -9.87 1.33 7.96
C GLN A 181 -8.36 1.27 7.70
N ALA A 182 -7.75 2.33 7.17
CA ALA A 182 -6.33 2.38 6.79
C ALA A 182 -5.36 2.04 7.94
N TYR A 183 -5.79 2.21 9.20
CA TYR A 183 -5.02 1.85 10.40
C TYR A 183 -4.68 0.35 10.50
N LEU A 184 -5.40 -0.52 9.78
CA LEU A 184 -5.11 -1.95 9.71
C LEU A 184 -3.88 -2.27 8.85
N GLY A 185 -3.40 -1.30 8.04
CA GLY A 185 -2.28 -1.46 7.12
C GLY A 185 -2.64 -2.32 5.89
N GLY A 186 -1.61 -2.63 5.10
CA GLY A 186 -1.72 -3.37 3.85
C GLY A 186 -1.23 -2.56 2.65
N ILE A 187 -1.27 -3.16 1.46
CA ILE A 187 -0.83 -2.51 0.23
C ILE A 187 -1.72 -1.31 -0.14
N ARG A 188 -3.04 -1.47 -0.04
CA ARG A 188 -4.01 -0.43 -0.43
C ARG A 188 -3.94 0.83 0.42
N PRO A 189 -3.87 0.77 1.77
CA PRO A 189 -3.65 1.96 2.58
C PRO A 189 -2.36 2.72 2.22
N LEU A 190 -1.28 2.02 1.86
CA LEU A 190 -0.06 2.69 1.40
C LEU A 190 -0.28 3.35 0.03
N LEU A 191 -0.94 2.68 -0.91
CA LEU A 191 -1.29 3.27 -2.20
C LEU A 191 -2.16 4.52 -2.05
N ALA A 192 -3.21 4.47 -1.21
CA ALA A 192 -4.06 5.62 -0.92
C ALA A 192 -3.29 6.79 -0.32
N ARG A 193 -2.24 6.51 0.47
CA ARG A 193 -1.37 7.52 1.07
C ARG A 193 -0.40 8.16 0.08
N TYR A 194 0.25 7.37 -0.78
CA TYR A 194 1.36 7.87 -1.62
C TYR A 194 0.97 8.18 -3.06
N ARG A 195 0.00 7.47 -3.66
CA ARG A 195 -0.40 7.70 -5.05
C ARG A 195 -0.86 9.14 -5.31
N PRO A 196 -1.68 9.79 -4.46
CA PRO A 196 -2.10 11.18 -4.70
C PRO A 196 -0.95 12.19 -4.67
N LEU A 197 0.18 11.85 -4.04
CA LEU A 197 1.35 12.71 -3.99
C LEU A 197 2.16 12.66 -5.30
N MET A 198 1.92 11.65 -6.15
CA MET A 198 2.57 11.49 -7.47
C MET A 198 1.79 12.14 -8.60
N GLU A 199 0.47 12.31 -8.44
CA GLU A 199 -0.37 12.92 -9.46
C GLU A 199 -0.19 14.45 -9.47
N PRO A 200 -0.02 15.09 -10.64
CA PRO A 200 -0.05 16.54 -10.71
C PRO A 200 -1.41 17.04 -10.19
N PRO A 201 -1.46 18.18 -9.48
CA PRO A 201 -2.72 18.72 -8.99
C PRO A 201 -3.69 18.84 -10.16
N ALA A 202 -4.86 18.21 -10.05
CA ALA A 202 -5.91 18.33 -11.05
C ALA A 202 -6.15 19.82 -11.32
N GLU A 203 -5.98 20.24 -12.58
CA GLU A 203 -6.30 21.62 -12.98
C GLU A 203 -7.77 21.86 -12.61
N ALA A 204 -7.99 22.81 -11.69
CA ALA A 204 -9.34 23.22 -11.32
C ALA A 204 -10.03 23.82 -12.56
N PRO A 205 -11.32 23.52 -12.79
CA PRO A 205 -12.06 24.03 -13.96
C PRO A 205 -12.23 25.54 -13.96
#